data_AF-T1H926-F1
#
_entry.id   AF-T1H926-F1
#
_cell.length_a   1.000
_cell.length_b   1.000
_cell.length_c   1.000
_cell.angle_alpha   90.00
_cell.angle_beta   90.00
_cell.angle_gamma   90.00
#
_symmetry.space_group_name_H-M   'P 1'
#
loop_
_entity.id
_entity.type
_entity.pdbx_description
1 polymer ?
#
loop_
_entity_poly.entity_id
_entity_poly.type
_entity_poly.pdbx_seq_one_letter_code
_entity_poly.pdbx_strand_id
1 'polypeptide(L)'
;MDEIPKPFYSVPVVPDPIKELPDRVAESLVEKTFLITGGTGFLGKVLIEKILRRCPKIKRIYLLMRPKHGKDSKQRVEELFASAVFNLLKKMHGNNILDKIQVISGDCSQPDLGISEEDRALLSEEVQIVYHCAATIRFDEPLKKAVLLNTRGTRSMLELAQRCSKLILFCYISTAYCHLDKKVLEERAYSSPVDPHKIIKSCELMDEELVDKVSEKILKGFPNSYAFTKNLSETLVNDAIQQGMPCMILRPSVVIPTWLEPLPGWMDNINGPTGLLIGAGKGVIRTMYCDNNGYADFIPVDICVNGILLATWNYIGLHLLRVQDRINKGFEVFEYYANNQWIFKNEHLVYMRPILNQHEKILYKIDGDGMDIRKYFCDCILSARTYILKETPDTIPQARRHMRIPNVGVIVVRRTFEN
;
A
#
# COMPACT_ATOMS: atom_id res chain seq x y z
N MET A 1 -22.14 -43.73 -0.34
CA MET A 1 -22.17 -42.27 -0.09
C MET A 1 -21.30 -42.06 1.11
N ASP A 2 -20.00 -41.91 0.88
CA ASP A 2 -19.06 -41.65 1.97
C ASP A 2 -19.31 -40.24 2.52
N GLU A 3 -19.10 -40.06 3.82
CA GLU A 3 -19.41 -38.79 4.49
C GLU A 3 -18.66 -37.63 3.81
N ILE A 4 -19.43 -36.66 3.29
CA ILE A 4 -18.86 -35.42 2.77
C ILE A 4 -18.10 -34.75 3.93
N PRO A 5 -16.77 -34.56 3.84
CA PRO A 5 -15.99 -33.99 4.93
C PRO A 5 -16.56 -32.62 5.32
N LYS A 6 -16.86 -32.42 6.61
CA LYS A 6 -17.42 -31.15 7.10
C LYS A 6 -16.44 -30.02 6.79
N PRO A 7 -16.77 -29.07 5.89
CA PRO A 7 -15.79 -28.17 5.26
C PRO A 7 -15.51 -26.93 6.12
N PHE A 8 -15.34 -27.13 7.43
CA PHE A 8 -15.20 -26.04 8.39
C PHE A 8 -13.74 -25.88 8.80
N TYR A 9 -13.16 -24.73 8.47
CA TYR A 9 -11.92 -24.27 9.08
C TYR A 9 -12.12 -24.16 10.60
N SER A 10 -11.33 -24.91 11.35
CA SER A 10 -11.09 -24.67 12.77
C SER A 10 -9.95 -23.66 12.91
N VAL A 11 -10.13 -22.67 13.78
CA VAL A 11 -9.02 -21.78 14.15
C VAL A 11 -7.94 -22.64 14.82
N PRO A 12 -6.67 -22.61 14.35
CA PRO A 12 -5.61 -23.40 14.94
C PRO A 12 -5.47 -23.13 16.44
N VAL A 13 -5.42 -24.20 17.24
CA VAL A 13 -5.09 -24.09 18.66
C VAL A 13 -3.58 -23.86 18.75
N VAL A 14 -3.21 -22.60 18.91
CA VAL A 14 -1.82 -22.21 19.20
C VAL A 14 -1.41 -22.84 20.54
N PRO A 15 -0.29 -23.58 20.64
CA PRO A 15 0.22 -24.10 21.91
C PRO A 15 0.45 -22.99 22.94
N ASP A 16 0.22 -23.26 24.22
CA ASP A 16 0.30 -22.23 25.28
C ASP A 16 1.65 -21.47 25.33
N PRO A 17 2.83 -22.11 25.17
CA PRO A 17 4.12 -21.38 25.11
C PRO A 17 4.23 -20.40 23.94
N ILE A 18 3.39 -20.53 22.92
CA ILE A 18 3.36 -19.66 21.73
C ILE A 18 2.25 -18.60 21.85
N LYS A 19 1.19 -18.85 22.66
CA LYS A 19 0.12 -17.87 22.93
C LYS A 19 0.62 -16.62 23.66
N GLU A 20 1.69 -16.75 24.45
CA GLU A 20 2.30 -15.63 25.19
C GLU A 20 3.15 -14.72 24.29
N LEU A 21 3.47 -15.15 23.06
CA LEU A 21 4.24 -14.32 22.12
C LEU A 21 3.33 -13.25 21.47
N PRO A 22 3.85 -12.01 21.29
CA PRO A 22 3.06 -10.92 20.72
C PRO A 22 2.73 -11.12 19.24
N ASP A 23 1.49 -10.82 18.84
CA ASP A 23 1.10 -10.71 17.43
C ASP A 23 1.58 -9.35 16.89
N ARG A 24 2.88 -9.28 16.58
CA ARG A 24 3.55 -8.08 16.07
C ARG A 24 2.91 -7.51 14.81
N VAL A 25 2.21 -8.34 14.02
CA VAL A 25 1.49 -7.92 12.81
C VAL A 25 0.23 -7.17 13.21
N ALA A 26 -0.58 -7.72 14.12
CA ALA A 26 -1.76 -7.02 14.63
C ALA A 26 -1.39 -5.74 15.42
N GLU A 27 -0.30 -5.77 16.18
CA GLU A 27 0.22 -4.63 16.95
C GLU A 27 0.65 -3.47 16.06
N SER A 28 1.37 -3.73 14.95
CA SER A 28 1.81 -2.66 14.03
C SER A 28 0.65 -1.94 13.33
N LEU A 29 -0.53 -2.57 13.31
CA LEU A 29 -1.75 -2.06 12.69
C LEU A 29 -2.75 -1.44 13.69
N VAL A 30 -2.43 -1.38 14.99
CA VAL A 30 -3.25 -0.69 16.00
C VAL A 30 -3.46 0.78 15.63
N GLU A 31 -4.72 1.24 15.76
CA GLU A 31 -5.20 2.58 15.42
C GLU A 31 -4.90 3.05 13.98
N LYS A 32 -4.50 2.15 13.06
CA LYS A 32 -4.29 2.51 11.65
C LYS A 32 -5.61 2.68 10.91
N THR A 33 -5.58 3.59 9.94
CA THR A 33 -6.63 3.79 8.93
C THR A 33 -6.21 3.23 7.59
N PHE A 34 -7.15 2.58 6.90
CA PHE A 34 -6.92 1.96 5.59
C PHE A 34 -7.79 2.60 4.52
N LEU A 35 -7.29 2.74 3.30
CA LEU A 35 -8.10 2.94 2.10
C LEU A 35 -7.96 1.71 1.20
N ILE A 36 -9.05 0.99 0.97
CA ILE A 36 -9.06 -0.22 0.14
C ILE A 36 -9.89 0.04 -1.11
N THR A 37 -9.29 -0.23 -2.27
CA THR A 37 -9.99 -0.27 -3.56
C THR A 37 -10.14 -1.71 -4.02
N GLY A 38 -11.22 -2.04 -4.73
CA GLY A 38 -11.47 -3.42 -5.16
C GLY A 38 -11.86 -4.38 -4.03
N GLY A 39 -12.19 -3.87 -2.84
CA GLY A 39 -12.57 -4.67 -1.67
C GLY A 39 -13.85 -5.52 -1.86
N THR A 40 -14.65 -5.25 -2.89
CA THR A 40 -15.79 -6.09 -3.29
C THR A 40 -15.40 -7.30 -4.13
N GLY A 41 -14.17 -7.36 -4.64
CA GLY A 41 -13.63 -8.48 -5.41
C GLY A 41 -13.03 -9.57 -4.52
N PHE A 42 -12.67 -10.69 -5.15
CA PHE A 42 -12.20 -11.91 -4.51
C PHE A 42 -11.10 -11.69 -3.44
N LEU A 43 -9.93 -11.20 -3.87
CA LEU A 43 -8.81 -10.87 -2.97
C LEU A 43 -9.19 -9.81 -1.93
N GLY A 44 -9.98 -8.81 -2.34
CA GLY A 44 -10.39 -7.70 -1.50
C GLY A 44 -11.25 -8.14 -0.30
N LYS A 45 -12.18 -9.06 -0.51
CA LYS A 45 -13.02 -9.63 0.56
C LYS A 45 -12.18 -10.37 1.61
N VAL A 46 -11.26 -11.24 1.16
CA VAL A 46 -10.39 -12.01 2.06
C VAL A 46 -9.42 -11.09 2.81
N LEU A 47 -8.91 -10.04 2.16
CA LEU A 47 -8.08 -9.02 2.82
C LEU A 47 -8.84 -8.27 3.92
N ILE A 48 -10.06 -7.80 3.64
CA ILE A 48 -10.91 -7.12 4.63
C ILE A 48 -11.28 -8.06 5.77
N GLU A 49 -11.65 -9.31 5.47
CA GLU A 49 -11.96 -10.34 6.47
C GLU A 49 -10.79 -10.58 7.41
N LYS A 50 -9.60 -10.83 6.86
CA LYS A 50 -8.38 -11.10 7.62
C LYS A 50 -7.99 -9.91 8.49
N ILE A 51 -8.03 -8.68 7.95
CA ILE A 51 -7.74 -7.46 8.71
C ILE A 51 -8.70 -7.32 9.89
N LEU A 52 -10.02 -7.38 9.67
CA LEU A 52 -10.98 -7.22 10.76
C LEU A 52 -10.92 -8.38 11.78
N ARG A 53 -10.67 -9.62 11.33
CA ARG A 53 -10.63 -10.80 12.21
C ARG A 53 -9.37 -10.88 13.05
N ARG A 54 -8.20 -10.47 12.52
CA ARG A 54 -6.90 -10.55 13.23
C ARG A 54 -6.44 -9.24 13.83
N CYS A 55 -6.85 -8.10 13.28
CA CYS A 55 -6.43 -6.77 13.71
C CYS A 55 -7.66 -5.93 14.17
N PRO A 56 -8.49 -6.40 15.13
CA PRO A 56 -9.70 -5.68 15.52
C PRO A 56 -9.45 -4.29 16.13
N LYS A 57 -8.20 -4.00 16.52
CA LYS A 57 -7.75 -2.70 17.05
C LYS A 57 -7.35 -1.67 15.98
N ILE A 58 -7.64 -1.90 14.70
CA ILE A 58 -7.52 -0.84 13.67
C ILE A 58 -8.55 0.27 13.91
N LYS A 59 -8.29 1.50 13.45
CA LYS A 59 -9.22 2.63 13.60
C LYS A 59 -10.38 2.54 12.61
N ARG A 60 -10.10 2.48 11.29
CA ARG A 60 -11.10 2.53 10.21
C ARG A 60 -10.59 1.90 8.91
N ILE A 61 -11.47 1.32 8.12
CA ILE A 61 -11.28 0.99 6.71
C ILE A 61 -12.24 1.86 5.89
N TYR A 62 -11.68 2.77 5.12
CA TYR A 62 -12.34 3.43 4.00
C TYR A 62 -12.36 2.47 2.81
N LEU A 63 -13.54 2.20 2.27
CA LEU A 63 -13.74 1.25 1.19
C LEU A 63 -14.32 1.98 -0.03
N LEU A 64 -13.52 2.10 -1.09
CA LEU A 64 -13.95 2.74 -2.33
C LEU A 64 -14.89 1.79 -3.09
N MET A 65 -16.14 2.21 -3.31
CA MET A 65 -17.17 1.38 -3.94
C MET A 65 -18.00 2.13 -4.98
N ARG A 66 -17.91 1.71 -6.25
CA ARG A 66 -18.64 2.26 -7.42
C ARG A 66 -20.15 2.45 -7.16
N PRO A 67 -20.76 3.63 -7.34
CA PRO A 67 -22.19 3.83 -7.10
C PRO A 67 -23.08 2.77 -7.77
N LYS A 68 -24.20 2.40 -7.13
CA LYS A 68 -25.16 1.41 -7.65
C LYS A 68 -26.56 2.00 -7.58
N HIS A 69 -27.24 2.10 -8.71
CA HIS A 69 -28.57 2.71 -8.80
C HIS A 69 -29.55 2.05 -7.82
N GLY A 70 -30.28 2.87 -7.06
CA GLY A 70 -31.27 2.43 -6.09
C GLY A 70 -30.72 1.76 -4.83
N LYS A 71 -29.41 1.87 -4.51
CA LYS A 71 -28.83 1.36 -3.26
C LYS A 71 -27.93 2.37 -2.56
N ASP A 72 -28.20 2.61 -1.28
CA ASP A 72 -27.35 3.46 -0.44
C ASP A 72 -26.05 2.76 0.01
N SER A 73 -25.13 3.51 0.61
CA SER A 73 -23.86 2.97 1.10
C SER A 73 -24.00 1.87 2.16
N LYS A 74 -25.04 1.90 3.00
CA LYS A 74 -25.25 0.94 4.10
C LYS A 74 -25.72 -0.41 3.56
N GLN A 75 -26.74 -0.41 2.68
CA GLN A 75 -27.22 -1.61 2.00
C GLN A 75 -26.09 -2.33 1.24
N ARG A 76 -25.15 -1.56 0.68
CA ARG A 76 -24.00 -2.11 -0.06
C ARG A 76 -22.94 -2.73 0.85
N VAL A 77 -22.77 -2.22 2.06
CA VAL A 77 -21.98 -2.88 3.12
C VAL A 77 -22.66 -4.17 3.55
N GLU A 78 -23.97 -4.13 3.83
CA GLU A 78 -24.75 -5.32 4.20
C GLU A 78 -24.67 -6.43 3.13
N GLU A 79 -24.81 -6.09 1.84
CA GLU A 79 -24.59 -7.00 0.70
C GLU A 79 -23.19 -7.60 0.63
N LEU A 80 -22.15 -6.79 0.90
CA LEU A 80 -20.77 -7.27 0.91
C LEU A 80 -20.54 -8.28 2.05
N PHE A 81 -20.96 -7.94 3.26
CA PHE A 81 -20.76 -8.74 4.46
C PHE A 81 -21.78 -9.88 4.62
N ALA A 82 -22.77 -10.01 3.74
CA ALA A 82 -23.64 -11.19 3.64
C ALA A 82 -22.91 -12.43 3.09
N SER A 83 -21.72 -12.27 2.49
CA SER A 83 -20.93 -13.40 1.98
C SER A 83 -20.40 -14.31 3.10
N ALA A 84 -20.49 -15.62 2.89
CA ALA A 84 -20.13 -16.64 3.89
C ALA A 84 -18.68 -16.56 4.40
N VAL A 85 -17.76 -15.96 3.62
CA VAL A 85 -16.37 -15.70 4.04
C VAL A 85 -16.29 -14.88 5.34
N PHE A 86 -17.26 -13.97 5.58
CA PHE A 86 -17.31 -13.13 6.77
C PHE A 86 -18.01 -13.78 7.98
N ASN A 87 -18.48 -15.02 7.88
CA ASN A 87 -19.20 -15.70 8.97
C ASN A 87 -18.29 -15.93 10.19
N LEU A 88 -17.01 -16.28 9.96
CA LEU A 88 -16.05 -16.48 11.05
C LEU A 88 -15.72 -15.16 11.76
N LEU A 89 -15.45 -14.09 11.00
CA LEU A 89 -15.30 -12.72 11.50
C LEU A 89 -16.44 -12.32 12.45
N LYS A 90 -17.69 -12.45 11.99
CA LYS A 90 -18.89 -12.12 12.78
C LYS A 90 -19.04 -12.99 14.02
N LYS A 91 -18.72 -14.28 13.93
CA LYS A 91 -18.73 -15.22 15.08
C LYS A 91 -17.69 -14.85 16.14
N MET A 92 -16.53 -14.31 15.73
CA MET A 92 -15.45 -13.95 16.65
C MET A 92 -15.65 -12.57 17.32
N HIS A 93 -16.15 -11.57 16.57
CA HIS A 93 -16.12 -10.16 17.02
C HIS A 93 -17.50 -9.47 17.05
N GLY A 94 -18.59 -10.18 16.72
CA GLY A 94 -19.92 -9.59 16.57
C GLY A 94 -20.10 -8.81 15.26
N ASN A 95 -21.27 -8.20 15.07
CA ASN A 95 -21.56 -7.38 13.88
C ASN A 95 -21.01 -5.95 13.99
N ASN A 96 -20.81 -5.45 15.20
CA ASN A 96 -20.23 -4.15 15.55
C ASN A 96 -18.76 -3.98 15.08
N ILE A 97 -18.07 -5.06 14.71
CA ILE A 97 -16.77 -4.97 14.02
C ILE A 97 -16.89 -4.29 12.64
N LEU A 98 -18.08 -4.31 12.03
CA LEU A 98 -18.36 -3.72 10.72
C LEU A 98 -18.51 -2.19 10.78
N ASP A 99 -18.72 -1.59 11.96
CA ASP A 99 -18.78 -0.13 12.14
C ASP A 99 -17.44 0.55 11.81
N LYS A 100 -16.35 -0.24 11.77
CA LYS A 100 -15.03 0.17 11.27
C LYS A 100 -14.97 0.34 9.75
N ILE A 101 -16.01 -0.01 9.00
CA ILE A 101 -16.10 0.25 7.57
C ILE A 101 -16.78 1.61 7.34
N GLN A 102 -16.19 2.42 6.46
CA GLN A 102 -16.85 3.58 5.88
C GLN A 102 -16.75 3.50 4.35
N VAL A 103 -17.88 3.59 3.67
CA VAL A 103 -17.90 3.57 2.20
C VAL A 103 -17.56 4.94 1.66
N ILE A 104 -16.66 4.98 0.70
CA ILE A 104 -16.39 6.14 -0.17
C ILE A 104 -17.03 5.84 -1.52
N SER A 105 -17.88 6.75 -2.00
CA SER A 105 -18.54 6.59 -3.30
C SER A 105 -17.59 7.04 -4.40
N GLY A 106 -17.15 6.13 -5.26
CA GLY A 106 -16.26 6.45 -6.37
C GLY A 106 -15.84 5.23 -7.19
N ASP A 107 -15.19 5.49 -8.32
CA ASP A 107 -14.83 4.51 -9.34
C ASP A 107 -13.49 4.89 -9.99
N CYS A 108 -12.52 3.97 -9.97
CA CYS A 108 -11.20 4.17 -10.60
C CYS A 108 -11.28 4.38 -12.14
N SER A 109 -12.39 4.03 -12.79
CA SER A 109 -12.68 4.31 -14.19
C SER A 109 -13.28 5.70 -14.45
N GLN A 110 -13.48 6.54 -13.42
CA GLN A 110 -13.84 7.95 -13.57
C GLN A 110 -12.61 8.87 -13.42
N PRO A 111 -12.64 10.08 -14.00
CA PRO A 111 -11.66 11.13 -13.71
C PRO A 111 -11.60 11.41 -12.20
N ASP A 112 -10.38 11.55 -11.67
CA ASP A 112 -10.11 11.83 -10.25
C ASP A 112 -10.91 10.96 -9.26
N LEU A 113 -11.05 9.68 -9.60
CA LEU A 113 -11.75 8.61 -8.88
C LEU A 113 -13.27 8.80 -8.72
N GLY A 114 -13.85 9.90 -9.24
CA GLY A 114 -15.28 10.20 -9.07
C GLY A 114 -15.74 10.30 -7.60
N ILE A 115 -14.84 10.64 -6.69
CA ILE A 115 -15.14 10.90 -5.26
C ILE A 115 -15.51 12.37 -5.05
N SER A 116 -16.28 12.68 -4.00
CA SER A 116 -16.59 14.07 -3.65
C SER A 116 -15.38 14.77 -3.00
N GLU A 117 -15.40 16.10 -2.95
CA GLU A 117 -14.31 16.86 -2.31
C GLU A 117 -14.29 16.68 -0.79
N GLU A 118 -15.43 16.42 -0.16
CA GLU A 118 -15.54 16.09 1.26
C GLU A 118 -14.87 14.73 1.56
N ASP A 119 -15.18 13.70 0.76
CA ASP A 119 -14.54 12.39 0.85
C ASP A 119 -13.03 12.49 0.54
N ARG A 120 -12.63 13.31 -0.44
CA ARG A 120 -11.22 13.57 -0.78
C ARG A 120 -10.46 14.21 0.38
N ALA A 121 -11.04 15.24 1.02
CA ALA A 121 -10.45 15.91 2.18
C ALA A 121 -10.31 14.93 3.35
N LEU A 122 -11.39 14.21 3.67
CA LEU A 122 -11.41 13.17 4.71
C LEU A 122 -10.29 12.14 4.52
N LEU A 123 -10.16 11.60 3.30
CA LEU A 123 -9.10 10.62 2.99
C LEU A 123 -7.70 11.21 3.12
N SER A 124 -7.50 12.45 2.64
CA SER A 124 -6.20 13.16 2.72
C SER A 124 -5.76 13.46 4.16
N GLU A 125 -6.72 13.63 5.07
CA GLU A 125 -6.46 13.84 6.50
C GLU A 125 -6.32 12.53 7.28
N GLU A 126 -7.10 11.50 6.98
CA GLU A 126 -7.22 10.29 7.80
C GLU A 126 -6.28 9.16 7.37
N VAL A 127 -6.12 8.91 6.07
CA VAL A 127 -5.59 7.63 5.54
C VAL A 127 -4.10 7.45 5.82
N GLN A 128 -3.75 6.25 6.31
CA GLN A 128 -2.39 5.84 6.59
C GLN A 128 -1.90 4.72 5.67
N ILE A 129 -2.73 3.72 5.36
CA ILE A 129 -2.33 2.59 4.51
C ILE A 129 -3.30 2.46 3.34
N VAL A 130 -2.80 2.46 2.11
CA VAL A 130 -3.62 2.25 0.90
C VAL A 130 -3.36 0.85 0.37
N TYR A 131 -4.41 0.05 0.16
CA TYR A 131 -4.34 -1.19 -0.62
C TYR A 131 -5.06 -0.97 -1.97
N HIS A 132 -4.29 -0.78 -3.04
CA HIS A 132 -4.82 -0.63 -4.37
C HIS A 132 -4.97 -1.99 -5.06
N CYS A 133 -6.11 -2.65 -4.81
CA CYS A 133 -6.45 -3.97 -5.39
C CYS A 133 -7.42 -3.87 -6.57
N ALA A 134 -7.97 -2.70 -6.88
CA ALA A 134 -8.91 -2.53 -7.99
C ALA A 134 -8.25 -2.76 -9.35
N ALA A 135 -8.80 -3.69 -10.13
CA ALA A 135 -8.51 -3.87 -11.55
C ALA A 135 -9.68 -4.61 -12.23
N THR A 136 -9.84 -4.43 -13.54
CA THR A 136 -10.45 -5.48 -14.35
C THR A 136 -9.41 -6.57 -14.59
N ILE A 137 -9.81 -7.80 -14.33
CA ILE A 137 -9.01 -9.04 -14.50
C ILE A 137 -9.50 -9.88 -15.68
N ARG A 138 -10.39 -9.31 -16.49
CA ARG A 138 -10.94 -9.94 -17.68
C ARG A 138 -9.92 -9.85 -18.82
N PHE A 139 -9.47 -11.00 -19.33
CA PHE A 139 -8.53 -11.05 -20.45
C PHE A 139 -9.16 -10.60 -21.78
N ASP A 140 -10.49 -10.59 -21.85
CA ASP A 140 -11.32 -10.13 -22.97
C ASP A 140 -11.78 -8.66 -22.83
N GLU A 141 -11.27 -7.90 -21.85
CA GLU A 141 -11.65 -6.48 -21.67
C GLU A 141 -11.03 -5.59 -22.76
N PRO A 142 -11.83 -4.73 -23.44
CA PRO A 142 -11.34 -3.74 -24.39
C PRO A 142 -10.20 -2.88 -23.81
N LEU A 143 -9.18 -2.62 -24.63
CA LEU A 143 -7.93 -2.02 -24.18
C LEU A 143 -8.15 -0.65 -23.54
N LYS A 144 -9.03 0.18 -24.11
CA LYS A 144 -9.39 1.49 -23.57
C LYS A 144 -9.94 1.38 -22.14
N LYS A 145 -10.91 0.48 -21.92
CA LYS A 145 -11.52 0.25 -20.60
C LYS A 145 -10.48 -0.25 -19.59
N ALA A 146 -9.63 -1.19 -19.99
CA ALA A 146 -8.55 -1.69 -19.14
C ALA A 146 -7.56 -0.59 -18.75
N VAL A 147 -7.10 0.26 -19.69
CA VAL A 147 -6.16 1.36 -19.43
C VAL A 147 -6.78 2.41 -18.49
N LEU A 148 -8.03 2.82 -18.73
CA LEU A 148 -8.69 3.85 -17.93
C LEU A 148 -9.01 3.38 -16.49
N LEU A 149 -9.33 2.10 -16.30
CA LEU A 149 -9.60 1.52 -14.98
C LEU A 149 -8.32 1.14 -14.22
N ASN A 150 -7.42 0.38 -14.85
CA ASN A 150 -6.25 -0.18 -14.18
C ASN A 150 -5.13 0.85 -14.09
N THR A 151 -4.76 1.49 -15.21
CA THR A 151 -3.56 2.33 -15.31
C THR A 151 -3.82 3.77 -14.90
N ARG A 152 -4.82 4.44 -15.48
CA ARG A 152 -5.21 5.80 -15.04
C ARG A 152 -5.80 5.76 -13.63
N GLY A 153 -6.57 4.72 -13.28
CA GLY A 153 -7.02 4.50 -11.91
C GLY A 153 -5.86 4.40 -10.90
N THR A 154 -4.76 3.73 -11.26
CA THR A 154 -3.52 3.73 -10.44
C THR A 154 -2.94 5.14 -10.33
N ARG A 155 -2.86 5.91 -11.43
CA ARG A 155 -2.37 7.30 -11.41
C ARG A 155 -3.15 8.15 -10.41
N SER A 156 -4.49 8.15 -10.47
CA SER A 156 -5.30 8.97 -9.56
C SER A 156 -5.35 8.44 -8.11
N MET A 157 -5.13 7.14 -7.90
CA MET A 157 -4.89 6.62 -6.55
C MET A 157 -3.55 7.06 -5.97
N LEU A 158 -2.50 7.19 -6.79
CA LEU A 158 -1.21 7.75 -6.38
C LEU A 158 -1.34 9.27 -6.10
N GLU A 159 -1.99 10.02 -6.99
CA GLU A 159 -2.26 11.47 -6.83
C GLU A 159 -3.06 11.76 -5.54
N LEU A 160 -4.06 10.93 -5.20
CA LEU A 160 -4.77 11.01 -3.92
C LEU A 160 -3.86 10.69 -2.73
N ALA A 161 -3.10 9.60 -2.82
CA ALA A 161 -2.22 9.16 -1.73
C ALA A 161 -1.06 10.14 -1.45
N GLN A 162 -0.58 10.89 -2.46
CA GLN A 162 0.37 12.00 -2.27
C GLN A 162 -0.22 13.14 -1.42
N ARG A 163 -1.55 13.34 -1.43
CA ARG A 163 -2.25 14.30 -0.56
C ARG A 163 -2.48 13.75 0.86
N CYS A 164 -2.36 12.43 1.06
CA CYS A 164 -2.53 11.79 2.37
C CYS A 164 -1.38 12.13 3.32
N SER A 165 -1.56 13.19 4.08
CA SER A 165 -0.58 13.75 5.03
C SER A 165 -0.14 12.84 6.20
N LYS A 166 -0.72 11.64 6.31
CA LYS A 166 -0.38 10.59 7.30
C LYS A 166 0.04 9.27 6.63
N LEU A 167 0.27 9.26 5.31
CA LEU A 167 0.57 8.04 4.55
C LEU A 167 1.82 7.33 5.10
N ILE A 168 1.62 6.07 5.50
CA ILE A 168 2.64 5.09 5.89
C ILE A 168 3.07 4.28 4.68
N LEU A 169 2.10 3.83 3.88
CA LEU A 169 2.32 2.88 2.79
C LEU A 169 1.20 2.96 1.74
N PHE A 170 1.59 3.06 0.47
CA PHE A 170 0.78 2.74 -0.69
C PHE A 170 1.17 1.38 -1.26
N CYS A 171 0.34 0.36 -1.04
CA CYS A 171 0.56 -0.99 -1.53
C CYS A 171 -0.22 -1.22 -2.83
N TYR A 172 0.50 -1.40 -3.93
CA TYR A 172 -0.06 -1.74 -5.24
C TYR A 172 -0.08 -3.25 -5.46
N ILE A 173 -1.25 -3.82 -5.75
CA ILE A 173 -1.37 -5.23 -6.13
C ILE A 173 -1.24 -5.37 -7.64
N SER A 174 -0.09 -5.88 -8.08
CA SER A 174 0.24 -6.16 -9.47
C SER A 174 0.02 -7.65 -9.80
N THR A 175 0.85 -8.25 -10.65
CA THR A 175 0.90 -9.68 -10.95
C THR A 175 2.30 -10.10 -11.38
N ALA A 176 2.68 -11.36 -11.12
CA ALA A 176 3.93 -11.94 -11.62
C ALA A 176 3.99 -12.02 -13.15
N TYR A 177 2.86 -11.92 -13.86
CA TYR A 177 2.77 -12.10 -15.32
C TYR A 177 2.74 -10.79 -16.12
N CYS A 178 3.29 -9.70 -15.59
CA CYS A 178 3.34 -8.39 -16.30
C CYS A 178 4.71 -8.02 -16.90
N HIS A 179 5.77 -8.80 -16.67
CA HIS A 179 7.11 -8.57 -17.25
C HIS A 179 7.53 -9.79 -18.07
N LEU A 180 6.88 -9.95 -19.22
CA LEU A 180 6.89 -11.19 -20.03
C LEU A 180 8.23 -11.47 -20.71
N ASP A 181 9.09 -10.46 -20.84
CA ASP A 181 10.44 -10.59 -21.35
C ASP A 181 11.42 -11.12 -20.29
N LYS A 182 10.99 -11.25 -19.03
CA LYS A 182 11.82 -11.74 -17.91
C LYS A 182 11.51 -13.20 -17.61
N LYS A 183 12.45 -14.10 -17.98
CA LYS A 183 12.41 -15.52 -17.55
C LYS A 183 12.57 -15.69 -16.04
N VAL A 184 13.31 -14.78 -15.39
CA VAL A 184 13.48 -14.71 -13.94
C VAL A 184 13.01 -13.33 -13.50
N LEU A 185 11.97 -13.28 -12.68
CA LEU A 185 11.39 -12.04 -12.17
C LEU A 185 11.86 -11.79 -10.73
N GLU A 186 12.78 -10.86 -10.57
CA GLU A 186 13.41 -10.50 -9.29
C GLU A 186 12.59 -9.42 -8.56
N GLU A 187 12.89 -9.23 -7.27
CA GLU A 187 12.21 -8.27 -6.39
C GLU A 187 12.66 -6.80 -6.61
N ARG A 188 12.71 -6.35 -7.87
CA ARG A 188 13.09 -4.98 -8.22
C ARG A 188 12.05 -4.23 -9.05
N ALA A 189 12.29 -2.94 -9.20
CA ALA A 189 11.62 -2.10 -10.18
C ALA A 189 12.05 -2.49 -11.60
N TYR A 190 11.11 -2.39 -12.53
CA TYR A 190 11.31 -2.58 -13.96
C TYR A 190 10.59 -1.45 -14.71
N SER A 191 11.18 -0.99 -15.79
CA SER A 191 10.59 0.00 -16.69
C SER A 191 9.64 -0.68 -17.70
N SER A 192 8.48 -0.10 -17.97
CA SER A 192 7.67 -0.50 -19.12
C SER A 192 8.38 -0.17 -20.45
N PRO A 193 8.20 -0.98 -21.52
CA PRO A 193 8.60 -0.62 -22.88
C PRO A 193 7.73 0.50 -23.51
N VAL A 194 6.73 1.02 -22.78
CA VAL A 194 5.84 2.09 -23.24
C VAL A 194 5.58 3.09 -22.11
N ASP A 195 5.59 4.38 -22.45
CA ASP A 195 5.26 5.48 -21.53
C ASP A 195 3.77 5.41 -21.10
N PRO A 196 3.47 5.20 -19.79
CA PRO A 196 2.10 5.08 -19.32
C PRO A 196 1.29 6.37 -19.45
N HIS A 197 1.92 7.55 -19.35
CA HIS A 197 1.24 8.84 -19.48
C HIS A 197 0.76 9.06 -20.92
N LYS A 198 1.58 8.67 -21.91
CA LYS A 198 1.18 8.70 -23.33
C LYS A 198 0.00 7.76 -23.61
N ILE A 199 0.04 6.52 -23.09
CA ILE A 199 -1.05 5.55 -23.30
C ILE A 199 -2.36 6.00 -22.64
N ILE A 200 -2.30 6.52 -21.40
CA ILE A 200 -3.49 7.09 -20.74
C ILE A 200 -4.07 8.21 -21.62
N LYS A 201 -3.24 9.20 -22.02
CA LYS A 201 -3.70 10.35 -22.81
C LYS A 201 -4.29 9.92 -24.16
N SER A 202 -3.71 8.92 -24.83
CA SER A 202 -4.27 8.35 -26.06
C SER A 202 -5.65 7.72 -25.83
N CYS A 203 -5.81 6.92 -24.77
CA CYS A 203 -7.09 6.29 -24.44
C CYS A 203 -8.15 7.27 -23.93
N GLU A 204 -7.76 8.41 -23.37
CA GLU A 204 -8.66 9.51 -22.99
C GLU A 204 -9.19 10.27 -24.23
N LEU A 205 -8.37 10.45 -25.27
CA LEU A 205 -8.69 11.25 -26.47
C LEU A 205 -9.33 10.46 -27.62
N MET A 206 -8.91 9.21 -27.86
CA MET A 206 -9.43 8.37 -28.94
C MET A 206 -10.78 7.76 -28.56
N ASP A 207 -11.68 7.53 -29.51
CA ASP A 207 -12.88 6.72 -29.28
C ASP A 207 -12.55 5.23 -29.03
N GLU A 208 -13.54 4.43 -28.65
CA GLU A 208 -13.33 3.01 -28.34
C GLU A 208 -13.00 2.19 -29.60
N GLU A 209 -13.68 2.47 -30.72
CA GLU A 209 -13.50 1.76 -32.00
C GLU A 209 -12.09 1.94 -32.58
N LEU A 210 -11.53 3.16 -32.50
CA LEU A 210 -10.18 3.45 -32.95
C LEU A 210 -9.13 2.76 -32.06
N VAL A 211 -9.30 2.77 -30.74
CA VAL A 211 -8.38 2.07 -29.82
C VAL A 211 -8.39 0.56 -30.08
N ASP A 212 -9.57 -0.03 -30.31
CA ASP A 212 -9.68 -1.46 -30.61
C ASP A 212 -8.99 -1.81 -31.95
N LYS A 213 -9.15 -0.99 -32.99
CA LYS A 213 -8.45 -1.14 -34.29
C LYS A 213 -6.91 -1.05 -34.21
N VAL A 214 -6.35 -0.41 -33.17
CA VAL A 214 -4.89 -0.31 -32.97
C VAL A 214 -4.39 -1.12 -31.76
N SER A 215 -5.28 -1.85 -31.09
CA SER A 215 -5.01 -2.49 -29.79
C SER A 215 -3.83 -3.46 -29.85
N GLU A 216 -3.76 -4.33 -30.86
CA GLU A 216 -2.65 -5.27 -31.08
C GLU A 216 -1.28 -4.55 -31.17
N LYS A 217 -1.24 -3.40 -31.87
CA LYS A 217 -0.03 -2.59 -32.03
C LYS A 217 0.38 -1.89 -30.73
N ILE A 218 -0.57 -1.54 -29.88
CA ILE A 218 -0.31 -0.97 -28.54
C ILE A 218 0.18 -2.06 -27.58
N LEU A 219 -0.43 -3.25 -27.63
CA LEU A 219 -0.09 -4.38 -26.77
C LEU A 219 1.32 -4.92 -27.03
N LYS A 220 1.92 -4.73 -28.21
CA LYS A 220 3.34 -5.06 -28.52
C LYS A 220 3.79 -6.46 -28.03
N GLY A 221 2.96 -7.48 -28.21
CA GLY A 221 3.26 -8.86 -27.81
C GLY A 221 2.84 -9.25 -26.39
N PHE A 222 2.21 -8.37 -25.62
CA PHE A 222 1.48 -8.78 -24.41
C PHE A 222 0.25 -9.63 -24.80
N PRO A 223 -0.05 -10.74 -24.08
CA PRO A 223 -1.10 -11.69 -24.45
C PRO A 223 -2.51 -11.20 -24.13
N ASN A 224 -2.66 -10.13 -23.35
CA ASN A 224 -3.94 -9.51 -23.00
C ASN A 224 -3.75 -8.11 -22.41
N SER A 225 -4.85 -7.34 -22.37
CA SER A 225 -4.91 -5.99 -21.79
C SER A 225 -4.62 -5.95 -20.29
N TYR A 226 -4.87 -7.04 -19.55
CA TYR A 226 -4.58 -7.12 -18.12
C TYR A 226 -3.07 -7.06 -17.82
N ALA A 227 -2.28 -7.95 -18.43
CA ALA A 227 -0.82 -8.00 -18.22
C ALA A 227 -0.15 -6.68 -18.64
N PHE A 228 -0.60 -6.10 -19.76
CA PHE A 228 -0.12 -4.81 -20.26
C PHE A 228 -0.43 -3.66 -19.30
N THR A 229 -1.68 -3.54 -18.83
CA THR A 229 -2.06 -2.44 -17.93
C THR A 229 -1.43 -2.54 -16.55
N LYS A 230 -1.16 -3.76 -16.05
CA LYS A 230 -0.35 -3.97 -14.83
C LYS A 230 1.11 -3.51 -15.01
N ASN A 231 1.73 -3.82 -16.16
CA ASN A 231 3.08 -3.34 -16.49
C ASN A 231 3.18 -1.80 -16.51
N LEU A 232 2.20 -1.14 -17.14
CA LEU A 232 2.09 0.32 -17.14
C LEU A 232 1.89 0.90 -15.73
N SER A 233 0.99 0.30 -14.93
CA SER A 233 0.76 0.72 -13.54
C SER A 233 1.99 0.56 -12.65
N GLU A 234 2.78 -0.51 -12.80
CA GLU A 234 4.03 -0.65 -12.06
C GLU A 234 5.02 0.48 -12.36
N THR A 235 5.06 0.97 -13.61
CA THR A 235 5.92 2.11 -13.97
C THR A 235 5.49 3.36 -13.21
N LEU A 236 4.20 3.69 -13.19
CA LEU A 236 3.66 4.83 -12.40
C LEU A 236 3.99 4.72 -10.90
N VAL A 237 3.93 3.50 -10.33
CA VAL A 237 4.28 3.28 -8.92
C VAL A 237 5.79 3.39 -8.70
N ASN A 238 6.62 2.93 -9.65
CA ASN A 238 8.07 3.09 -9.61
C ASN A 238 8.49 4.57 -9.68
N ASP A 239 7.82 5.37 -10.51
CA ASP A 239 8.05 6.82 -10.61
C ASP A 239 7.70 7.51 -9.28
N ALA A 240 6.59 7.12 -8.63
CA ALA A 240 6.23 7.60 -7.30
C ALA A 240 7.27 7.20 -6.22
N ILE A 241 7.84 5.99 -6.28
CA ILE A 241 8.93 5.55 -5.39
C ILE A 241 10.18 6.42 -5.58
N GLN A 242 10.54 6.73 -6.84
CA GLN A 242 11.68 7.61 -7.15
C GLN A 242 11.46 9.04 -6.65
N GLN A 243 10.22 9.51 -6.64
CA GLN A 243 9.82 10.79 -6.02
C GLN A 243 9.76 10.74 -4.48
N GLY A 244 10.11 9.62 -3.86
CA GLY A 244 10.17 9.46 -2.39
C GLY A 244 8.85 9.10 -1.73
N MET A 245 7.79 8.78 -2.50
CA MET A 245 6.52 8.32 -1.93
C MET A 245 6.67 6.93 -1.30
N PRO A 246 6.08 6.67 -0.12
CA PRO A 246 6.15 5.36 0.51
C PRO A 246 5.27 4.34 -0.22
N CYS A 247 5.81 3.68 -1.25
CA CYS A 247 5.08 2.63 -1.98
C CYS A 247 5.72 1.24 -1.85
N MET A 248 4.92 0.23 -2.18
CA MET A 248 5.32 -1.17 -2.38
C MET A 248 4.52 -1.75 -3.55
N ILE A 249 5.18 -2.56 -4.38
CA ILE A 249 4.54 -3.36 -5.43
C ILE A 249 4.55 -4.82 -4.95
N LEU A 250 3.38 -5.46 -4.91
CA LEU A 250 3.23 -6.88 -4.64
C LEU A 250 2.79 -7.62 -5.91
N ARG A 251 3.51 -8.69 -6.27
CA ARG A 251 3.29 -9.45 -7.53
C ARG A 251 2.79 -10.87 -7.27
N PRO A 252 1.51 -11.09 -6.93
CA PRO A 252 0.95 -12.44 -6.82
C PRO A 252 0.96 -13.17 -8.17
N SER A 253 1.07 -14.50 -8.13
CA SER A 253 0.83 -15.38 -9.27
C SER A 253 -0.67 -15.60 -9.49
N VAL A 254 -1.10 -16.70 -10.12
CA VAL A 254 -2.54 -16.95 -10.35
C VAL A 254 -3.23 -17.26 -9.01
N VAL A 255 -4.08 -16.33 -8.56
CA VAL A 255 -4.78 -16.47 -7.28
C VAL A 255 -5.94 -17.46 -7.42
N ILE A 256 -5.97 -18.49 -6.56
CA ILE A 256 -6.96 -19.58 -6.55
C ILE A 256 -7.79 -19.57 -5.25
N PRO A 257 -8.85 -20.42 -5.11
CA PRO A 257 -9.66 -20.52 -3.89
C PRO A 257 -8.84 -20.66 -2.60
N THR A 258 -9.44 -20.26 -1.48
CA THR A 258 -8.81 -20.36 -0.15
C THR A 258 -8.36 -21.79 0.16
N TRP A 259 -7.18 -21.94 0.76
CA TRP A 259 -6.71 -23.25 1.22
C TRP A 259 -7.19 -23.56 2.64
N LEU A 260 -6.99 -22.62 3.57
CA LEU A 260 -7.27 -22.82 5.00
C LEU A 260 -8.34 -21.86 5.50
N GLU A 261 -8.08 -20.56 5.49
CA GLU A 261 -8.88 -19.57 6.24
C GLU A 261 -9.62 -18.57 5.33
N PRO A 262 -10.70 -17.93 5.81
CA PRO A 262 -11.53 -18.30 6.97
C PRO A 262 -12.50 -19.46 6.68
N LEU A 263 -12.57 -19.90 5.42
CA LEU A 263 -13.49 -20.91 4.91
C LEU A 263 -12.78 -21.64 3.75
N PRO A 264 -12.45 -22.94 3.84
CA PRO A 264 -11.67 -23.65 2.81
C PRO A 264 -12.43 -23.77 1.48
N GLY A 265 -11.72 -23.69 0.36
CA GLY A 265 -12.31 -23.80 -0.98
C GLY A 265 -13.25 -22.65 -1.37
N TRP A 266 -13.26 -21.55 -0.62
CA TRP A 266 -14.11 -20.40 -0.89
C TRP A 266 -13.60 -19.55 -2.06
N MET A 267 -14.56 -19.10 -2.86
CA MET A 267 -14.41 -18.35 -4.11
C MET A 267 -15.74 -17.70 -4.48
N ASP A 268 -15.70 -16.58 -5.20
CA ASP A 268 -16.88 -15.76 -5.53
C ASP A 268 -16.98 -15.37 -7.02
N ASN A 269 -16.15 -15.97 -7.87
CA ASN A 269 -16.05 -15.70 -9.30
C ASN A 269 -15.69 -16.97 -10.06
N ILE A 270 -15.82 -16.95 -11.39
CA ILE A 270 -15.60 -18.11 -12.28
C ILE A 270 -14.32 -18.00 -13.13
N ASN A 271 -13.44 -17.05 -12.80
CA ASN A 271 -12.35 -16.67 -13.69
C ASN A 271 -11.16 -17.65 -13.61
N GLY A 272 -10.49 -17.88 -14.75
CA GLY A 272 -9.27 -18.69 -14.81
C GLY A 272 -9.48 -20.14 -14.37
N PRO A 273 -8.58 -20.72 -13.54
CA PRO A 273 -8.65 -22.12 -13.10
C PRO A 273 -9.97 -22.50 -12.42
N THR A 274 -10.62 -21.52 -11.79
CA THR A 274 -11.90 -21.70 -11.10
C THR A 274 -13.03 -22.15 -12.03
N GLY A 275 -13.04 -21.68 -13.29
CA GLY A 275 -13.99 -22.15 -14.29
C GLY A 275 -13.83 -23.65 -14.60
N LEU A 276 -12.58 -24.14 -14.64
CA LEU A 276 -12.28 -25.56 -14.83
C LEU A 276 -12.73 -26.40 -13.63
N LEU A 277 -12.49 -25.92 -12.40
CA LEU A 277 -12.95 -26.59 -11.18
C LEU A 277 -14.48 -26.73 -11.14
N ILE A 278 -15.23 -25.68 -11.54
CA ILE A 278 -16.70 -25.75 -11.66
C ILE A 278 -17.13 -26.74 -12.76
N GLY A 279 -16.48 -26.69 -13.93
CA GLY A 279 -16.79 -27.59 -15.05
C GLY A 279 -16.56 -29.06 -14.71
N ALA A 280 -15.48 -29.37 -13.99
CA ALA A 280 -15.16 -30.69 -13.48
C ALA A 280 -16.12 -31.12 -12.36
N GLY A 281 -16.38 -30.24 -11.38
CA GLY A 281 -17.32 -30.51 -10.27
C GLY A 281 -18.78 -30.72 -10.72
N LYS A 282 -19.17 -30.17 -11.87
CA LYS A 282 -20.46 -30.43 -12.53
C LYS A 282 -20.44 -31.67 -13.46
N GLY A 283 -19.30 -32.35 -13.62
CA GLY A 283 -19.15 -33.50 -14.51
C GLY A 283 -19.21 -33.19 -16.01
N VAL A 284 -19.13 -31.90 -16.38
CA VAL A 284 -19.15 -31.40 -17.76
C VAL A 284 -17.77 -31.53 -18.40
N ILE A 285 -16.72 -31.13 -17.68
CA ILE A 285 -15.32 -31.34 -18.09
C ILE A 285 -14.85 -32.64 -17.45
N ARG A 286 -14.61 -33.68 -18.27
CA ARG A 286 -14.15 -35.00 -17.82
C ARG A 286 -12.70 -35.29 -18.20
N THR A 287 -12.22 -34.64 -19.25
CA THR A 287 -10.83 -34.69 -19.75
C THR A 287 -10.44 -33.30 -20.22
N MET A 288 -9.15 -32.99 -20.19
CA MET A 288 -8.59 -31.75 -20.71
C MET A 288 -7.21 -32.05 -21.30
N TYR A 289 -6.94 -31.58 -22.52
CA TYR A 289 -5.60 -31.69 -23.11
C TYR A 289 -4.66 -30.71 -22.41
N CYS A 290 -3.56 -31.23 -21.85
CA CYS A 290 -2.58 -30.47 -21.06
C CYS A 290 -1.17 -30.83 -21.52
N ASP A 291 -0.25 -29.87 -21.51
CA ASP A 291 1.18 -30.18 -21.56
C ASP A 291 1.63 -30.64 -20.17
N ASN A 292 2.11 -31.88 -20.07
CA ASN A 292 2.59 -32.47 -18.83
C ASN A 292 3.91 -31.85 -18.32
N ASN A 293 4.61 -31.07 -19.16
CA ASN A 293 5.78 -30.29 -18.78
C ASN A 293 5.44 -28.83 -18.42
N GLY A 294 4.20 -28.41 -18.63
CA GLY A 294 3.74 -27.06 -18.31
C GLY A 294 3.58 -26.86 -16.80
N TYR A 295 4.27 -25.88 -16.24
CA TYR A 295 4.09 -25.47 -14.84
C TYR A 295 3.23 -24.20 -14.75
N ALA A 296 2.29 -24.20 -13.80
CA ALA A 296 1.43 -23.05 -13.51
C ALA A 296 1.53 -22.69 -12.02
N ASP A 297 2.05 -21.49 -11.73
CA ASP A 297 2.22 -21.01 -10.36
C ASP A 297 0.89 -20.50 -9.78
N PHE A 298 0.22 -21.34 -9.00
CA PHE A 298 -0.98 -20.98 -8.26
C PHE A 298 -0.66 -20.56 -6.81
N ILE A 299 -1.41 -19.57 -6.30
CA ILE A 299 -1.34 -19.14 -4.89
C ILE A 299 -2.76 -19.06 -4.29
N PRO A 300 -3.05 -19.75 -3.18
CA PRO A 300 -4.31 -19.59 -2.46
C PRO A 300 -4.50 -18.14 -1.97
N VAL A 301 -5.71 -17.61 -2.10
CA VAL A 301 -6.01 -16.21 -1.79
C VAL A 301 -5.73 -15.84 -0.32
N ASP A 302 -5.89 -16.76 0.62
CA ASP A 302 -5.58 -16.59 2.03
C ASP A 302 -4.07 -16.52 2.30
N ILE A 303 -3.28 -17.34 1.61
CA ILE A 303 -1.82 -17.25 1.64
C ILE A 303 -1.33 -15.94 1.01
N CYS A 304 -1.93 -15.51 -0.10
CA CYS A 304 -1.66 -14.21 -0.72
C CYS A 304 -1.93 -13.06 0.27
N VAL A 305 -3.08 -13.06 0.94
CA VAL A 305 -3.46 -12.06 1.95
C VAL A 305 -2.52 -12.07 3.17
N ASN A 306 -2.12 -13.25 3.65
CA ASN A 306 -1.12 -13.37 4.71
C ASN A 306 0.21 -12.74 4.28
N GLY A 307 0.65 -12.96 3.04
CA GLY A 307 1.82 -12.30 2.47
C GLY A 307 1.69 -10.77 2.37
N ILE A 308 0.53 -10.24 1.97
CA ILE A 308 0.26 -8.79 1.94
C ILE A 308 0.42 -8.16 3.34
N LEU A 309 -0.13 -8.80 4.38
CA LEU A 309 -0.03 -8.31 5.75
C LEU A 309 1.38 -8.44 6.33
N LEU A 310 2.09 -9.54 6.06
CA LEU A 310 3.47 -9.73 6.48
C LEU A 310 4.43 -8.76 5.79
N ALA A 311 4.25 -8.51 4.49
CA ALA A 311 5.00 -7.50 3.75
C ALA A 311 4.75 -6.10 4.33
N THR A 312 3.49 -5.75 4.63
CA THR A 312 3.11 -4.49 5.26
C THR A 312 3.73 -4.33 6.65
N TRP A 313 3.69 -5.37 7.50
CA TRP A 313 4.33 -5.37 8.81
C TRP A 313 5.85 -5.20 8.70
N ASN A 314 6.51 -5.96 7.82
CA ASN A 314 7.96 -5.89 7.61
C ASN A 314 8.37 -4.50 7.09
N TYR A 315 7.59 -3.92 6.18
CA TYR A 315 7.77 -2.55 5.73
C TYR A 315 7.73 -1.58 6.91
N ILE A 316 6.66 -1.58 7.72
CA ILE A 316 6.51 -0.71 8.89
C ILE A 316 7.65 -0.90 9.91
N GLY A 317 8.17 -2.12 10.08
CA GLY A 317 9.31 -2.41 10.95
C GLY A 317 10.65 -1.86 10.44
N LEU A 318 11.03 -2.19 9.20
CA LEU A 318 12.30 -1.76 8.58
C LEU A 318 12.40 -0.23 8.44
N HIS A 319 11.26 0.40 8.19
CA HIS A 319 11.04 1.84 8.11
C HIS A 319 11.56 2.56 9.37
N LEU A 320 11.17 2.08 10.56
CA LEU A 320 11.64 2.62 11.84
C LEU A 320 13.14 2.38 12.06
N LEU A 321 13.65 1.19 11.75
CA LEU A 321 15.07 0.84 11.92
C LEU A 321 15.99 1.75 11.09
N ARG A 322 15.66 2.00 9.82
CA ARG A 322 16.51 2.81 8.92
C ARG A 322 16.64 4.27 9.32
N VAL A 323 15.64 4.85 9.98
CA VAL A 323 15.81 6.20 10.54
C VAL A 323 16.65 6.17 11.80
N GLN A 324 16.52 5.14 12.64
CA GLN A 324 17.43 4.96 13.76
C GLN A 324 18.88 4.81 13.28
N ASP A 325 19.15 4.04 12.22
CA ASP A 325 20.49 3.91 11.63
C ASP A 325 21.03 5.25 11.09
N ARG A 326 20.19 6.08 10.46
CA ARG A 326 20.59 7.42 9.98
C ARG A 326 20.87 8.38 11.13
N ILE A 327 20.07 8.33 12.19
CA ILE A 327 20.28 9.10 13.42
C ILE A 327 21.60 8.66 14.08
N ASN A 328 21.80 7.34 14.24
CA ASN A 328 23.01 6.77 14.82
C ASN A 328 24.28 7.15 14.04
N LYS A 329 24.27 7.05 12.70
CA LYS A 329 25.41 7.51 11.86
C LYS A 329 25.69 9.01 11.98
N GLY A 330 24.64 9.82 12.16
CA GLY A 330 24.79 11.24 12.48
C GLY A 330 25.45 11.45 13.85
N PHE A 331 25.06 10.65 14.85
CA PHE A 331 25.68 10.63 16.16
C PHE A 331 27.12 10.14 16.13
N GLU A 332 27.48 9.07 15.41
CA GLU A 332 28.87 8.56 15.27
C GLU A 332 29.84 9.66 14.81
N VAL A 333 29.44 10.48 13.81
CA VAL A 333 30.24 11.63 13.35
C VAL A 333 30.33 12.73 14.41
N PHE A 334 29.25 12.96 15.16
CA PHE A 334 29.20 13.95 16.24
C PHE A 334 29.95 13.48 17.50
N GLU A 335 30.06 12.17 17.70
CA GLU A 335 30.63 11.54 18.89
C GLU A 335 32.09 11.94 19.12
N TYR A 336 32.87 12.00 18.03
CA TYR A 336 34.24 12.50 18.03
C TYR A 336 34.36 13.92 18.62
N TYR A 337 33.37 14.79 18.38
CA TYR A 337 33.37 16.16 18.88
C TYR A 337 32.73 16.26 20.28
N ALA A 338 31.78 15.39 20.62
CA ALA A 338 31.01 15.47 21.86
C ALA A 338 31.64 14.70 23.05
N ASN A 339 32.20 13.51 22.81
CA ASN A 339 32.68 12.61 23.87
C ASN A 339 34.18 12.77 24.18
N ASN A 340 34.95 13.41 23.31
CA ASN A 340 36.30 13.87 23.66
C ASN A 340 36.21 15.14 24.51
N GLN A 341 36.88 15.18 25.67
CA GLN A 341 36.97 16.40 26.47
C GLN A 341 37.94 17.40 25.84
N TRP A 342 37.40 18.33 25.06
CA TRP A 342 38.16 19.43 24.47
C TRP A 342 38.33 20.60 25.46
N ILE A 343 39.57 20.85 25.89
CA ILE A 343 39.91 22.03 26.69
C ILE A 343 40.28 23.19 25.75
N PHE A 344 39.28 23.97 25.35
CA PHE A 344 39.48 25.17 24.53
C PHE A 344 39.98 26.33 25.39
N LYS A 345 41.26 26.70 25.25
CA LYS A 345 41.80 27.94 25.84
C LYS A 345 41.32 29.15 25.04
N ASN A 346 40.42 29.94 25.64
CA ASN A 346 39.85 31.16 25.05
C ASN A 346 40.29 32.44 25.78
N GLU A 347 41.45 32.40 26.44
CA GLU A 347 41.97 33.42 27.36
C GLU A 347 41.92 34.85 26.78
N HIS A 348 42.26 35.03 25.50
CA HIS A 348 42.17 36.34 24.83
C HIS A 348 40.74 36.86 24.64
N LEU A 349 39.77 36.02 24.27
CA LEU A 349 38.36 36.42 24.14
C LEU A 349 37.76 36.77 25.51
N VAL A 350 38.12 36.01 26.55
CA VAL A 350 37.73 36.29 27.93
C VAL A 350 38.33 37.61 28.42
N TYR A 351 39.58 37.91 28.08
CA TYR A 351 40.27 39.17 28.41
C TYR A 351 39.65 40.41 27.71
N MET A 352 39.17 40.28 26.47
CA MET A 352 38.51 41.39 25.77
C MET A 352 37.19 41.79 26.42
N ARG A 353 36.44 40.82 26.97
CA ARG A 353 35.09 41.00 27.53
C ARG A 353 34.96 42.12 28.59
N PRO A 354 35.84 42.27 29.60
CA PRO A 354 35.77 43.40 30.53
C PRO A 354 36.11 44.75 29.89
N ILE A 355 36.97 44.78 28.87
CA ILE A 355 37.50 46.01 28.24
C ILE A 355 36.48 46.68 27.31
N LEU A 356 35.61 45.89 26.66
CA LEU A 356 34.52 46.42 25.83
C LEU A 356 33.64 47.40 26.62
N ASN A 357 33.33 48.55 26.03
CA ASN A 357 32.38 49.50 26.63
C ASN A 357 30.93 48.99 26.50
N GLN A 358 29.96 49.66 27.15
CA GLN A 358 28.57 49.20 27.16
C GLN A 358 27.92 49.16 25.77
N HIS A 359 28.29 50.10 24.87
CA HIS A 359 27.77 50.14 23.51
C HIS A 359 28.33 48.99 22.67
N GLU A 360 29.64 48.72 22.77
CA GLU A 360 30.29 47.58 22.12
C GLU A 360 29.75 46.24 22.60
N LYS A 361 29.47 46.09 23.91
CA LYS A 361 28.86 44.89 24.50
C LYS A 361 27.47 44.57 23.95
N ILE A 362 26.74 45.58 23.48
CA ILE A 362 25.43 45.42 22.84
C ILE A 362 25.59 45.02 21.36
N LEU A 363 26.51 45.66 20.63
CA LEU A 363 26.71 45.44 19.20
C LEU A 363 27.49 44.15 18.87
N TYR A 364 28.46 43.77 19.71
CA TYR A 364 29.39 42.68 19.46
C TYR A 364 29.26 41.61 20.54
N LYS A 365 28.16 40.84 20.46
CA LYS A 365 27.82 39.80 21.44
C LYS A 365 28.71 38.57 21.30
N ILE A 366 29.80 38.54 22.08
CA ILE A 366 30.80 37.45 22.12
C ILE A 366 30.53 36.40 23.22
N ASP A 367 29.39 36.47 23.90
CA ASP A 367 29.01 35.61 25.01
C ASP A 367 27.52 35.23 24.96
N GLY A 368 27.14 34.19 25.72
CA GLY A 368 25.78 33.66 25.75
C GLY A 368 24.82 34.38 26.72
N ASP A 369 25.22 35.45 27.41
CA ASP A 369 24.41 36.02 28.49
C ASP A 369 23.11 36.62 27.94
N GLY A 370 21.96 36.15 28.42
CA GLY A 370 20.64 36.55 27.91
C GLY A 370 20.19 35.82 26.64
N MET A 371 20.94 34.81 26.16
CA MET A 371 20.47 33.93 25.09
C MET A 371 19.37 32.99 25.59
N ASP A 372 18.15 33.12 25.05
CA ASP A 372 17.14 32.07 25.16
C ASP A 372 17.50 30.92 24.20
N ILE A 373 18.10 29.87 24.76
CA ILE A 373 18.51 28.65 24.04
C ILE A 373 17.32 28.00 23.31
N ARG A 374 16.11 28.00 23.88
CA ARG A 374 14.93 27.41 23.23
C ARG A 374 14.50 28.24 22.03
N LYS A 375 14.46 29.57 22.17
CA LYS A 375 14.19 30.46 21.03
C LYS A 375 15.26 30.31 19.95
N TYR A 376 16.54 30.29 20.32
CA TYR A 376 17.65 30.12 19.39
C TYR A 376 17.50 28.84 18.54
N PHE A 377 17.28 27.68 19.15
CA PHE A 377 17.08 26.44 18.38
C PHE A 377 15.82 26.46 17.51
N CYS A 378 14.72 27.06 17.98
CA CYS A 378 13.52 27.28 17.16
C CYS A 378 13.84 28.14 15.92
N ASP A 379 14.55 29.26 16.09
CA ASP A 379 14.93 30.17 15.00
C ASP A 379 15.90 29.47 14.02
N CYS A 380 16.84 28.65 14.51
CA CYS A 380 17.72 27.82 13.67
C CYS A 380 16.93 26.79 12.85
N ILE A 381 15.98 26.08 13.45
CA ILE A 381 15.14 25.10 12.75
C ILE A 381 14.30 25.80 11.67
N LEU A 382 13.67 26.93 11.99
CA LEU A 382 12.90 27.72 11.02
C LEU A 382 13.79 28.24 9.89
N SER A 383 14.99 28.73 10.21
CA SER A 383 15.96 29.22 9.22
C SER A 383 16.46 28.11 8.30
N ALA A 384 16.76 26.92 8.82
CA ALA A 384 17.14 25.77 8.00
C ALA A 384 16.03 25.38 7.01
N ARG A 385 14.77 25.39 7.46
CA ARG A 385 13.60 25.12 6.60
C ARG A 385 13.47 26.14 5.48
N THR A 386 13.48 27.43 5.80
CA THR A 386 13.34 28.51 4.81
C THR A 386 14.53 28.60 3.86
N TYR A 387 15.76 28.59 4.36
CA TYR A 387 16.93 28.96 3.57
C TYR A 387 17.70 27.78 2.99
N ILE A 388 17.72 26.62 3.65
CA ILE A 388 18.39 25.41 3.15
C ILE A 388 17.39 24.54 2.38
N LEU A 389 16.27 24.19 3.01
CA LEU A 389 15.26 23.29 2.41
C LEU A 389 14.30 23.99 1.43
N LYS A 390 14.29 25.33 1.41
CA LYS A 390 13.41 26.17 0.58
C LYS A 390 11.91 25.95 0.86
N GLU A 391 11.58 25.54 2.08
CA GLU A 391 10.21 25.27 2.53
C GLU A 391 9.53 26.55 3.07
N THR A 392 8.26 26.77 2.72
CA THR A 392 7.46 27.88 3.29
C THR A 392 6.92 27.54 4.69
N PRO A 393 6.55 28.51 5.53
CA PRO A 393 6.00 28.25 6.87
C PRO A 393 4.77 27.32 6.89
N ASP A 394 3.96 27.32 5.83
CA ASP A 394 2.75 26.50 5.69
C ASP A 394 3.02 24.99 5.66
N THR A 395 4.28 24.59 5.44
CA THR A 395 4.73 23.19 5.49
C THR A 395 4.98 22.68 6.92
N ILE A 396 5.05 23.57 7.94
CA ILE A 396 5.33 23.18 9.33
C ILE A 396 4.32 22.16 9.89
N PRO A 397 2.99 22.27 9.66
CA PRO A 397 2.02 21.24 10.04
C PRO A 397 2.28 19.88 9.37
N GLN A 398 2.81 19.86 8.15
CA GLN A 398 3.17 18.63 7.43
C GLN A 398 4.46 18.02 7.99
N ALA A 399 5.52 18.81 8.18
CA ALA A 399 6.77 18.32 8.78
C ALA A 399 6.55 17.71 10.18
N ARG A 400 5.65 18.29 10.99
CA ARG A 400 5.21 17.73 12.29
C ARG A 400 4.48 16.37 12.17
N ARG A 401 3.87 16.06 11.02
CA ARG A 401 3.28 14.74 10.71
C ARG A 401 4.36 13.75 10.28
N HIS A 402 5.37 14.20 9.52
CA HIS A 402 6.49 13.36 9.02
C HIS A 402 7.44 12.85 10.12
N MET A 403 7.52 13.51 11.29
CA MET A 403 8.28 13.01 12.46
C MET A 403 7.76 11.67 13.06
N ARG A 404 6.87 10.95 12.36
CA ARG A 404 6.22 9.74 12.86
C ARG A 404 6.54 8.46 12.04
N ILE A 405 7.07 8.55 10.81
CA ILE A 405 7.10 7.40 9.85
C ILE A 405 8.08 7.60 8.65
N PRO A 406 9.14 6.76 8.42
CA PRO A 406 10.07 6.89 7.27
C PRO A 406 10.48 5.62 6.41
N ASN A 407 10.13 5.60 5.10
CA ASN A 407 10.47 4.75 3.89
C ASN A 407 11.46 3.52 3.93
N VAL A 408 11.44 2.44 3.10
CA VAL A 408 10.66 1.90 1.92
C VAL A 408 11.15 0.46 1.58
N GLY A 409 10.38 -0.46 0.98
CA GLY A 409 10.90 -1.73 0.38
C GLY A 409 9.92 -2.47 -0.56
N VAL A 410 10.44 -3.17 -1.59
CA VAL A 410 9.68 -4.00 -2.56
C VAL A 410 9.80 -5.48 -2.17
N ILE A 411 8.69 -6.24 -2.25
CA ILE A 411 8.61 -7.65 -1.79
C ILE A 411 7.71 -8.45 -2.75
N VAL A 412 8.08 -9.68 -3.10
CA VAL A 412 7.27 -10.62 -3.89
C VAL A 412 6.74 -11.74 -3.00
N VAL A 413 5.41 -11.86 -2.92
CA VAL A 413 4.76 -12.97 -2.23
C VAL A 413 4.73 -14.19 -3.16
N ARG A 414 5.76 -15.03 -3.09
CA ARG A 414 5.82 -16.34 -3.76
C ARG A 414 5.39 -17.47 -2.81
N ARG A 415 4.91 -18.58 -3.40
CA ARG A 415 4.63 -19.85 -2.73
C ARG A 415 5.87 -20.38 -1.99
N THR A 416 5.86 -20.33 -0.66
CA THR A 416 6.87 -20.95 0.20
C THR A 416 6.55 -22.43 0.43
N PHE A 417 6.90 -23.25 -0.54
CA PHE A 417 7.14 -24.69 -0.36
C PHE A 417 8.36 -25.05 -1.20
N GLU A 418 9.53 -24.93 -0.58
CA GLU A 418 10.71 -25.68 -1.02
C GLU A 418 10.48 -27.15 -0.65
N ASN A 419 10.85 -28.06 -1.55
CA ASN A 419 10.91 -29.51 -1.29
C ASN A 419 12.32 -29.86 -0.78
#